data_AF-A0A7V5RNH2-F1
#
_entry.id   AF-A0A7V5RNH2-F1
#
_cell.length_a   1.000
_cell.length_b   1.000
_cell.length_c   1.000
_cell.angle_alpha   90.00
_cell.angle_beta   90.00
_cell.angle_gamma   90.00
#
_symmetry.space_group_name_H-M   'P 1'
#
loop_
_entity.id
_entity.type
_entity.pdbx_description
1 polymer ?
#
loop_
_entity_poly.entity_id
_entity_poly.type
_entity_poly.pdbx_seq_one_letter_code
_entity_poly.pdbx_strand_id
1 'polypeptide(L)'
;MARKQTAQSKKTKAGEKKEYSEKTEHIFKIMLRTMSWTVGIAFASILILPYFNNPLLDIFNRYIFNTGLIVLILFTLIEFVADSVKSRIEKKING
;
A
#
# COMPACT_ATOMS: atom_id res chain seq x y z
N MET A 1 -34.39 -26.47 -32.77
CA MET A 1 -35.16 -25.36 -32.19
C MET A 1 -34.99 -25.35 -30.68
N ALA A 2 -34.42 -24.26 -30.16
CA ALA A 2 -34.67 -23.55 -28.88
C ALA A 2 -34.98 -24.30 -27.56
N ARG A 3 -34.14 -24.08 -26.52
CA ARG A 3 -34.41 -23.36 -25.24
C ARG A 3 -33.48 -23.86 -24.10
N LYS A 4 -32.57 -22.99 -23.61
CA LYS A 4 -32.53 -22.34 -22.27
C LYS A 4 -32.05 -23.26 -21.13
N GLN A 5 -30.89 -22.98 -20.51
CA GLN A 5 -30.73 -22.34 -19.17
C GLN A 5 -31.46 -23.16 -18.08
N THR A 6 -30.90 -23.61 -16.94
CA THR A 6 -29.96 -23.00 -15.98
C THR A 6 -29.89 -23.98 -14.81
N ALA A 7 -28.71 -24.34 -14.31
CA ALA A 7 -28.58 -24.97 -12.99
C ALA A 7 -27.27 -24.52 -12.35
N GLN A 8 -27.31 -23.28 -11.88
CA GLN A 8 -26.31 -22.66 -11.03
C GLN A 8 -26.64 -23.02 -9.57
N SER A 9 -25.74 -23.74 -8.90
CA SER A 9 -25.57 -23.74 -7.44
C SER A 9 -24.31 -24.56 -7.19
N LYS A 10 -23.19 -24.07 -6.65
CA LYS A 10 -23.03 -23.19 -5.50
C LYS A 10 -21.56 -22.76 -5.50
N LYS A 11 -21.21 -21.69 -6.24
CA LYS A 11 -19.90 -21.02 -6.05
C LYS A 11 -20.09 -19.89 -5.05
N THR A 12 -19.61 -20.20 -3.85
CA THR A 12 -19.27 -19.36 -2.73
C THR A 12 -19.01 -17.90 -3.10
N LYS A 13 -19.75 -17.01 -2.45
CA LYS A 13 -19.55 -15.56 -2.40
C LYS A 13 -18.13 -15.25 -1.93
N ALA A 14 -17.24 -14.86 -2.84
CA ALA A 14 -15.99 -14.16 -2.56
C ALA A 14 -15.42 -13.64 -3.89
N GLY A 15 -15.83 -12.45 -4.33
CA GLY A 15 -15.29 -11.90 -5.58
C GLY A 15 -16.22 -10.97 -6.36
N GLU A 16 -17.04 -10.16 -5.69
CA GLU A 16 -17.44 -8.91 -6.33
C GLU A 16 -16.19 -8.03 -6.41
N LYS A 17 -15.56 -8.02 -7.59
CA LYS A 17 -14.63 -6.98 -7.98
C LYS A 17 -15.38 -5.66 -7.83
N LYS A 18 -15.15 -4.94 -6.73
CA LYS A 18 -15.44 -3.52 -6.71
C LYS A 18 -14.51 -2.92 -7.76
N GLU A 19 -15.05 -2.65 -8.95
CA GLU A 19 -14.37 -1.86 -9.97
C GLU A 19 -14.28 -0.43 -9.44
N TYR A 20 -13.28 -0.20 -8.57
CA TYR A 20 -12.93 1.14 -8.15
C TYR A 20 -12.56 1.95 -9.39
N SER A 21 -12.94 3.23 -9.44
CA SER A 21 -12.63 4.07 -10.60
C SER A 21 -11.13 4.04 -10.92
N GLU A 22 -10.77 4.09 -12.22
CA GLU A 22 -9.36 4.08 -12.66
C GLU A 22 -8.53 5.16 -11.94
N LYS A 23 -9.15 6.31 -11.63
CA LYS A 23 -8.52 7.40 -10.85
C LYS A 23 -8.16 6.96 -9.43
N THR A 24 -9.03 6.21 -8.76
CA THR A 24 -8.81 5.69 -7.39
C THR A 24 -7.68 4.67 -7.37
N GLU A 25 -7.66 3.74 -8.34
CA GLU A 25 -6.57 2.77 -8.45
C GLU A 25 -5.23 3.43 -8.77
N HIS A 26 -5.23 4.42 -9.66
CA HIS A 26 -4.02 5.14 -10.02
C HIS A 26 -3.42 5.89 -8.83
N ILE A 27 -4.24 6.58 -8.04
CA ILE A 27 -3.81 7.25 -6.80
C ILE A 27 -3.27 6.23 -5.80
N PHE A 28 -3.98 5.12 -5.59
CA PHE A 28 -3.55 4.07 -4.68
C PHE A 28 -2.19 3.48 -5.09
N LYS A 29 -1.99 3.19 -6.39
CA LYS A 29 -0.71 2.72 -6.93
C LYS A 29 0.42 3.75 -6.77
N ILE A 30 0.15 5.03 -6.97
CA ILE A 30 1.13 6.10 -6.72
C ILE A 30 1.52 6.11 -5.24
N MET A 31 0.55 6.08 -4.32
CA MET A 31 0.82 6.08 -2.89
C MET A 31 1.68 4.87 -2.49
N LEU A 32 1.35 3.67 -2.97
CA LEU A 32 2.15 2.48 -2.75
C LEU A 32 3.57 2.63 -3.29
N ARG A 33 3.74 3.16 -4.51
CA ARG A 33 5.04 3.37 -5.12
C ARG A 33 5.90 4.35 -4.32
N THR A 34 5.31 5.46 -3.86
CA THR A 34 6.01 6.45 -3.02
C THR A 34 6.44 5.83 -1.69
N MET A 35 5.54 5.11 -1.00
CA MET A 35 5.87 4.44 0.25
C MET A 35 6.99 3.41 0.06
N SER A 36 6.94 2.61 -1.01
CA SER A 36 7.98 1.63 -1.32
C SER A 36 9.33 2.28 -1.58
N TRP A 37 9.36 3.45 -2.25
CA TRP A 37 10.58 4.23 -2.44
C TRP A 37 11.14 4.78 -1.13
N THR A 38 10.26 5.32 -0.26
CA THR A 38 10.66 5.83 1.05
C THR A 38 11.31 4.74 1.91
N VAL A 39 10.74 3.53 1.94
CA VAL A 39 11.31 2.38 2.65
C VAL A 39 12.66 1.98 2.03
N GLY A 40 12.76 1.93 0.69
CA GLY A 40 14.02 1.63 0.00
C GLY A 40 15.15 2.61 0.31
N ILE A 41 14.86 3.91 0.30
CA ILE A 41 15.82 4.96 0.67
C ILE A 41 16.22 4.82 2.14
N ALA A 42 15.26 4.60 3.04
CA ALA A 42 15.53 4.42 4.45
C ALA A 42 16.49 3.23 4.68
N PHE A 43 16.25 2.08 4.06
CA PHE A 43 17.14 0.92 4.13
C PHE A 43 18.54 1.21 3.60
N ALA A 44 18.64 1.84 2.42
CA ALA A 44 19.93 2.19 1.84
C ALA A 44 20.71 3.15 2.75
N SER A 45 20.04 4.16 3.30
CA SER A 45 20.60 5.09 4.27
C SER A 45 21.09 4.38 5.52
N ILE A 46 20.32 3.44 6.08
CA ILE A 46 20.72 2.70 7.29
C ILE A 46 21.97 1.87 7.08
N LEU A 47 22.15 1.31 5.88
CA LEU A 47 23.34 0.54 5.54
C LEU A 47 24.56 1.44 5.30
N ILE A 48 24.37 2.60 4.65
CA ILE A 48 25.47 3.44 4.18
C ILE A 48 25.96 4.42 5.26
N LEU A 49 25.06 5.05 6.02
CA LEU A 49 25.42 6.10 6.99
C LEU A 49 26.41 5.65 8.10
N PRO A 50 26.35 4.43 8.66
CA PRO A 50 27.30 3.97 9.68
C PRO A 50 28.77 4.00 9.22
N TYR A 51 29.04 3.82 7.92
CA TYR A 51 30.41 3.77 7.39
C TYR A 51 31.15 5.11 7.47
N PHE A 52 30.44 6.21 7.63
CA PHE A 52 31.03 7.55 7.72
C PHE A 52 31.58 7.87 9.11
N ASN A 53 31.36 7.00 10.11
CA ASN A 53 31.91 7.07 11.47
C ASN A 53 31.79 8.47 12.11
N ASN A 54 30.67 9.15 11.83
CA ASN A 54 30.39 10.52 12.28
C ASN A 54 29.24 10.48 13.31
N PRO A 55 29.44 11.00 14.53
CA PRO A 55 28.44 10.92 15.60
C PRO A 55 27.12 11.64 15.28
N LEU A 56 27.13 12.66 14.42
CA LEU A 56 25.88 13.29 13.95
C LEU A 56 25.11 12.35 13.02
N LEU A 57 25.81 11.65 12.13
CA LEU A 57 25.20 10.71 11.19
C LEU A 57 24.64 9.48 11.90
N ASP A 58 25.22 9.06 13.03
CA ASP A 58 24.66 7.99 13.86
C ASP A 58 23.31 8.38 14.49
N ILE A 59 23.19 9.62 14.96
CA ILE A 59 21.92 10.14 15.49
C ILE A 59 20.87 10.16 14.37
N PHE A 60 21.22 10.71 13.20
CA PHE A 60 20.34 10.71 12.03
C PHE A 60 19.95 9.29 11.61
N ASN A 61 20.90 8.36 11.60
CA ASN A 61 20.66 6.98 11.23
C ASN A 61 19.62 6.32 12.16
N ARG A 62 19.71 6.60 13.47
CA ARG A 62 18.73 6.10 14.45
C ARG A 62 17.32 6.63 14.20
N TYR A 63 17.19 7.90 13.83
CA TYR A 63 15.89 8.48 13.43
C TYR A 63 15.38 7.91 12.11
N ILE A 64 16.25 7.74 11.11
CA ILE A 64 15.90 7.13 9.82
C ILE A 64 15.44 5.69 10.02
N PHE A 65 16.12 4.91 10.85
CA PHE A 65 15.74 3.55 11.22
C PHE A 65 14.35 3.49 11.84
N ASN A 66 14.09 4.27 12.89
CA ASN A 66 12.79 4.30 13.54
C ASN A 66 11.68 4.77 12.59
N THR A 67 11.95 5.79 11.77
CA THR A 67 11.00 6.30 10.78
C THR A 67 10.69 5.23 9.73
N GLY A 68 11.72 4.57 9.19
CA GLY A 68 11.56 3.48 8.22
C GLY A 68 10.73 2.32 8.78
N LEU A 69 10.96 1.96 10.05
CA LEU A 69 10.22 0.90 10.75
C LEU A 69 8.75 1.28 10.96
N ILE A 70 8.47 2.52 11.38
CA ILE A 70 7.10 3.05 11.49
C ILE A 70 6.40 3.06 10.13
N VAL A 71 7.08 3.49 9.06
CA VAL A 71 6.53 3.51 7.70
C VAL A 71 6.23 2.09 7.22
N LEU A 72 7.09 1.11 7.51
CA LEU A 72 6.86 -0.30 7.22
C LEU A 72 5.59 -0.82 7.90
N ILE A 73 5.43 -0.55 9.20
CA ILE A 73 4.23 -0.94 9.95
C ILE A 73 2.98 -0.28 9.35
N LEU A 74 3.04 1.03 9.08
CA LEU A 74 1.95 1.76 8.43
C LEU A 74 1.61 1.18 7.05
N PHE A 75 2.62 0.84 6.26
CA PHE A 75 2.44 0.23 4.95
C PHE A 75 1.69 -1.10 5.06
N THR A 76 2.13 -1.98 5.96
CA THR A 76 1.46 -3.26 6.22
C THR A 76 0.01 -3.07 6.69
N LEU A 77 -0.26 -2.09 7.55
CA LEU A 77 -1.62 -1.77 7.99
C LEU A 77 -2.49 -1.24 6.86
N ILE A 78 -1.95 -0.36 6.02
CA ILE A 78 -2.64 0.19 4.83
C ILE A 78 -2.96 -0.92 3.83
N GLU A 79 -2.04 -1.85 3.64
CA GLU A 79 -2.23 -3.02 2.77
C GLU A 79 -3.35 -3.92 3.30
N PHE A 80 -3.43 -4.12 4.62
CA PHE A 80 -4.51 -4.90 5.25
C PHE A 80 -5.88 -4.23 5.15
N VAL A 81 -5.93 -2.90 5.20
CA VAL A 81 -7.16 -2.11 5.07
C VAL A 81 -7.34 -1.53 3.66
N ALA A 82 -6.65 -2.07 2.65
CA ALA A 82 -6.59 -1.51 1.30
C ALA A 82 -7.98 -1.29 0.68
N ASP A 83 -8.90 -2.25 0.86
CA ASP A 83 -10.27 -2.13 0.35
C ASP A 83 -11.07 -1.01 1.03
N SER A 84 -10.80 -0.76 2.32
CA SER A 84 -11.40 0.34 3.08
C SER A 84 -10.82 1.70 2.67
N VAL A 85 -9.51 1.77 2.42
CA VAL A 85 -8.84 2.99 1.93
C VAL A 85 -9.34 3.35 0.53
N LYS A 86 -9.39 2.38 -0.38
CA LYS A 86 -9.95 2.58 -1.73
C LYS A 86 -11.40 3.07 -1.68
N SER A 87 -12.22 2.50 -0.78
CA SER A 87 -13.60 2.95 -0.57
C SER A 87 -13.69 4.38 -0.02
N ARG A 88 -12.76 4.81 0.85
CA ARG A 88 -12.70 6.19 1.34
C ARG A 88 -12.21 7.18 0.28
N ILE A 89 -11.26 6.80 -0.56
CA ILE A 89 -10.78 7.63 -1.68
C ILE A 89 -11.91 7.85 -2.68
N GLU A 90 -12.61 6.79 -3.09
CA GLU A 90 -13.73 6.87 -4.02
C GLU A 90 -14.86 7.78 -3.49
N LYS A 91 -15.19 7.68 -2.19
CA LYS A 91 -16.17 8.55 -1.54
C LYS A 91 -15.76 10.02 -1.52
N LYS A 92 -14.45 10.32 -1.53
CA LYS A 92 -13.92 11.70 -1.58
C LYS A 92 -13.81 12.25 -3.00
N ILE A 93 -13.80 11.38 -4.01
CA ILE A 93 -13.76 11.77 -5.44
C ILE A 93 -15.20 11.97 -5.98
N ASN A 94 -16.16 11.16 -5.53
CA ASN A 94 -17.54 11.16 -6.01
C ASN A 94 -18.55 11.84 -5.07
N GLY A 95 -18.11 12.34 -3.91
CA GLY A 95 -18.93 13.12 -2.97
C GLY A 95 -18.46 14.56 -2.93
#